data_AF-A0AAP2CR39-F1
#
_entry.id   AF-A0AAP2CR39-F1
#
_cell.length_a   1.000
_cell.length_b   1.000
_cell.length_c   1.000
_cell.angle_alpha   90.00
_cell.angle_beta   90.00
_cell.angle_gamma   90.00
#
_symmetry.space_group_name_H-M   'P 1'
#
loop_
_entity.id
_entity.type
_entity.pdbx_description
1 polymer ?
#
loop_
_entity_poly.entity_id
_entity_poly.type
_entity_poly.pdbx_seq_one_letter_code
_entity_poly.pdbx_strand_id
1 'polypeptide(L)'
;MNLASGDAEDYWAGAALKDSAGEASHPQPELPVQIIEGVEHLDAQFGVQEPQNVPTALRDALFGRPKQIEGHSPLPLKTYAILDAAKVMGLPETLEASGLEHACLFKGKAAGELRDVAPYLVRLEESHSFTRNLFTKGPSVWHMWDRQPGIYLRSTEDFQKTWKHFRKFIKAQDYTGRWLYLRFWEPSTFGVLSKIDRSSEPWLTRLLRAHRFIWPDVSKDGHHWFEFEMDSENLAAKGKIVIGRHALDALDAAVREQHAAEDIRSARAYLQRSDQSLEVCENHLGSVRSWLLAHGFRQRKVLVSTMQAIAEKFPADVQPPDALLRLLSDKRKGAALRLWHVENWPGPEQ
;
A
#
# COMPACT_ATOMS: atom_id res chain seq x y z
N MET A 1 35.82 12.68 56.09
CA MET A 1 35.95 13.00 54.64
C MET A 1 34.85 12.22 53.92
N ASN A 2 33.60 12.67 54.03
CA ASN A 2 32.89 13.63 53.15
C ASN A 2 32.54 13.08 51.75
N LEU A 3 31.36 12.44 51.71
CA LEU A 3 30.18 12.62 50.82
C LEU A 3 30.26 13.62 49.64
N ALA A 4 29.80 13.17 48.47
CA ALA A 4 28.80 13.77 47.54
C ALA A 4 28.67 12.83 46.30
N SER A 5 27.56 12.25 45.81
CA SER A 5 26.20 12.71 45.43
C SER A 5 26.12 13.57 44.16
N GLY A 6 25.30 13.15 43.19
CA GLY A 6 24.83 13.89 42.00
C GLY A 6 25.72 13.72 40.76
N ASP A 7 25.25 13.51 39.53
CA ASP A 7 23.93 13.71 38.96
C ASP A 7 23.71 12.78 37.75
N ALA A 8 22.46 12.36 37.58
CA ALA A 8 21.96 11.77 36.34
C ALA A 8 21.74 12.91 35.34
N GLU A 9 22.51 12.91 34.24
CA GLU A 9 22.29 13.86 33.14
C GLU A 9 21.47 13.21 32.01
N ASP A 10 20.41 13.94 31.65
CA ASP A 10 19.43 13.70 30.61
C ASP A 10 20.03 13.41 29.23
N TYR A 11 19.70 12.24 28.68
CA TYR A 11 20.17 11.81 27.34
C TYR A 11 19.25 12.25 26.18
N TRP A 12 18.25 13.10 26.42
CA TRP A 12 17.25 13.50 25.42
C TRP A 12 17.48 14.87 24.76
N ALA A 13 18.52 15.63 25.10
CA ALA A 13 18.77 16.95 24.51
C ALA A 13 20.23 17.14 24.05
N GLY A 14 20.48 17.04 22.74
CA GLY A 14 21.81 17.33 22.18
C GLY A 14 21.98 17.00 20.70
N ALA A 15 21.16 17.61 19.84
CA ALA A 15 21.42 17.63 18.39
C ALA A 15 22.62 18.54 18.08
N ALA A 16 23.60 18.05 17.31
CA ALA A 16 24.27 18.75 16.20
C ALA A 16 25.54 18.00 15.76
N LEU A 17 25.38 16.95 14.95
CA LEU A 17 26.48 16.50 14.09
C LEU A 17 26.53 17.43 12.88
N LYS A 18 27.57 18.27 12.85
CA LYS A 18 28.06 18.93 11.65
C LYS A 18 28.60 17.86 10.71
N ASP A 19 27.88 17.57 9.63
CA ASP A 19 28.49 17.00 8.43
C ASP A 19 28.35 18.02 7.29
N SER A 20 29.50 18.56 6.92
CA SER A 20 29.69 19.50 5.83
C SER A 20 29.62 18.78 4.48
N ALA A 21 28.57 19.10 3.74
CA ALA A 21 28.54 19.44 2.32
C ALA A 21 29.38 18.60 1.34
N GLY A 22 28.66 17.74 0.63
CA GLY A 22 29.04 17.21 -0.67
C GLY A 22 27.94 16.41 -1.35
N GLU A 23 26.65 16.66 -1.03
CA GLU A 23 25.53 16.06 -1.75
C GLU A 23 25.41 16.76 -3.11
N ALA A 24 25.97 16.13 -4.14
CA ALA A 24 25.48 16.32 -5.48
C ALA A 24 24.04 15.79 -5.51
N SER A 25 23.08 16.68 -5.30
CA SER A 25 21.67 16.44 -5.59
C SER A 25 21.53 16.23 -7.10
N HIS A 26 21.67 14.99 -7.52
CA HIS A 26 21.14 14.60 -8.81
C HIS A 26 19.62 14.78 -8.74
N PRO A 27 19.01 15.66 -9.56
CA PRO A 27 17.56 15.75 -9.61
C PRO A 27 17.06 14.39 -10.06
N GLN A 28 16.41 13.65 -9.15
CA GLN A 28 15.68 12.46 -9.54
C GLN A 28 14.61 12.91 -10.53
N PRO A 29 14.52 12.29 -11.72
CA PRO A 29 13.48 12.64 -12.67
C PRO A 29 12.13 12.22 -12.06
N GLU A 30 11.44 13.19 -11.46
CA GLU A 30 10.06 13.03 -11.01
C GLU A 30 9.25 12.57 -12.22
N LEU A 31 8.74 11.34 -12.14
CA LEU A 31 7.75 10.84 -13.08
C LEU A 31 6.60 11.85 -13.13
N PRO A 32 6.02 12.15 -14.31
CA PRO A 32 4.86 13.04 -14.42
C PRO A 32 3.61 12.31 -13.90
N VAL A 33 3.57 12.09 -12.58
CA VAL A 33 2.40 11.60 -11.86
C VAL A 33 1.59 12.82 -11.48
N GLN A 34 0.39 12.94 -12.04
CA GLN A 34 -0.55 13.98 -11.69
C GLN A 34 -1.41 13.53 -10.51
N ILE A 35 -1.69 14.45 -9.59
CA ILE A 35 -2.58 14.19 -8.47
C ILE A 35 -3.98 14.67 -8.85
N ILE A 36 -4.96 13.78 -8.70
CA ILE A 36 -6.39 14.09 -8.77
C ILE A 36 -6.87 14.20 -7.33
N GLU A 37 -7.14 15.43 -6.89
CA GLU A 37 -7.62 15.75 -5.55
C GLU A 37 -9.15 15.78 -5.47
N GLY A 38 -9.69 15.75 -4.26
CA GLY A 38 -11.12 15.91 -4.02
C GLY A 38 -11.97 14.77 -4.55
N VAL A 39 -11.42 13.55 -4.63
CA VAL A 39 -12.19 12.38 -5.05
C VAL A 39 -13.06 11.92 -3.88
N GLU A 40 -14.37 12.04 -4.06
CA GLU A 40 -15.37 11.53 -3.11
C GLU A 40 -15.93 10.19 -3.58
N HIS A 41 -16.08 9.25 -2.65
CA HIS A 41 -16.76 8.00 -2.92
C HIS A 41 -18.24 8.23 -3.23
N LEU A 42 -18.83 7.31 -3.98
CA LEU A 42 -20.28 7.27 -4.13
C LEU A 42 -20.91 6.69 -2.85
N ASP A 43 -22.10 7.15 -2.49
CA ASP A 43 -22.94 6.49 -1.51
C ASP A 43 -23.90 5.49 -2.21
N ALA A 44 -24.86 4.95 -1.47
CA ALA A 44 -25.84 4.02 -2.02
C ALA A 44 -26.84 4.67 -3.01
N GLN A 45 -26.86 6.00 -3.11
CA GLN A 45 -27.67 6.80 -4.05
C GLN A 45 -29.17 6.46 -4.04
N PHE A 46 -29.73 6.21 -2.85
CA PHE A 46 -31.16 5.93 -2.68
C PHE A 46 -32.02 7.14 -3.09
N GLY A 47 -32.97 6.94 -4.01
CA GLY A 47 -33.89 7.98 -4.45
C GLY A 47 -33.32 8.97 -5.46
N VAL A 48 -32.09 8.76 -5.95
CA VAL A 48 -31.48 9.59 -6.99
C VAL A 48 -32.05 9.20 -8.36
N GLN A 49 -32.54 10.18 -9.13
CA GLN A 49 -33.13 9.95 -10.46
C GLN A 49 -32.10 9.49 -11.49
N GLU A 50 -30.88 10.07 -11.45
CA GLU A 50 -29.76 9.72 -12.33
C GLU A 50 -28.54 9.36 -11.48
N PRO A 51 -28.35 8.09 -11.13
CA PRO A 51 -27.22 7.68 -10.30
C PRO A 51 -25.90 7.85 -11.05
N GLN A 52 -24.91 8.42 -10.35
CA GLN A 52 -23.53 8.44 -10.80
C GLN A 52 -22.94 7.03 -10.69
N ASN A 53 -22.17 6.61 -11.69
CA ASN A 53 -21.46 5.32 -11.66
C ASN A 53 -19.96 5.50 -11.43
N VAL A 54 -19.46 6.73 -11.47
CA VAL A 54 -18.05 7.08 -11.26
C VAL A 54 -18.02 8.42 -10.53
N PRO A 55 -17.13 8.63 -9.54
CA PRO A 55 -16.90 9.92 -8.94
C PRO A 55 -16.61 10.99 -9.99
N THR A 56 -17.21 12.17 -9.83
CA THR A 56 -17.10 13.25 -10.82
C THR A 56 -15.64 13.61 -11.12
N ALA A 57 -14.78 13.66 -10.09
CA ALA A 57 -13.35 13.94 -10.21
C ALA A 57 -12.57 12.90 -11.05
N LEU A 58 -13.04 11.63 -11.08
CA LEU A 58 -12.38 10.56 -11.82
C LEU A 58 -12.98 10.30 -13.20
N ARG A 59 -14.15 10.85 -13.49
CA ARG A 59 -14.91 10.55 -14.71
C ARG A 59 -14.07 10.81 -15.96
N ASP A 60 -13.41 11.96 -16.05
CA ASP A 60 -12.63 12.33 -17.23
C ASP A 60 -11.33 11.51 -17.32
N ALA A 61 -10.72 11.20 -16.18
CA ALA A 61 -9.53 10.37 -16.12
C ALA A 61 -9.80 8.93 -16.59
N LEU A 62 -10.94 8.36 -16.19
CA LEU A 62 -11.32 6.97 -16.48
C LEU A 62 -12.08 6.81 -17.80
N PHE A 63 -12.91 7.76 -18.21
CA PHE A 63 -13.82 7.63 -19.36
C PHE A 63 -13.83 8.85 -20.29
N GLY A 64 -13.06 9.91 -20.00
CA GLY A 64 -12.96 11.10 -20.84
C GLY A 64 -12.42 10.81 -22.24
N ARG A 65 -12.68 11.68 -23.22
CA ARG A 65 -12.20 11.44 -24.60
C ARG A 65 -10.67 11.66 -24.69
N PRO A 66 -9.96 10.92 -25.56
CA PRO A 66 -8.58 11.27 -25.90
C PRO A 66 -8.54 12.71 -26.41
N LYS A 67 -7.51 13.48 -26.01
CA LYS A 67 -7.26 14.82 -26.57
C LYS A 67 -7.12 14.68 -28.08
N GLN A 68 -7.89 15.45 -28.85
CA GLN A 68 -7.76 15.46 -30.30
C GLN A 68 -6.35 15.93 -30.67
N ILE A 69 -5.63 15.10 -31.40
CA ILE A 69 -4.42 15.51 -32.11
C ILE A 69 -4.89 15.85 -33.53
N GLU A 70 -4.59 17.06 -33.99
CA GLU A 70 -5.02 17.52 -35.33
C GLU A 70 -4.65 16.50 -36.42
N GLY A 71 -5.61 16.16 -37.27
CA GLY A 71 -5.42 15.31 -38.45
C GLY A 71 -5.65 13.81 -38.27
N HIS A 72 -5.93 13.30 -37.07
CA HIS A 72 -6.24 11.87 -36.86
C HIS A 72 -7.51 11.68 -36.03
N SER A 73 -8.42 10.80 -36.48
CA SER A 73 -9.50 10.32 -35.62
C SER A 73 -8.87 9.52 -34.48
N PRO A 74 -8.97 9.94 -33.21
CA PRO A 74 -8.31 9.23 -32.14
C PRO A 74 -8.93 7.84 -31.98
N LEU A 75 -8.08 6.81 -31.83
CA LEU A 75 -8.54 5.46 -31.54
C LEU A 75 -9.37 5.46 -30.24
N PRO A 76 -10.46 4.69 -30.16
CA PRO A 76 -11.29 4.66 -28.97
C PRO A 76 -10.47 4.11 -27.80
N LEU A 77 -10.32 4.93 -26.75
CA LEU A 77 -9.71 4.52 -25.50
C LEU A 77 -10.70 3.68 -24.68
N LYS A 78 -10.26 2.48 -24.30
CA LYS A 78 -11.01 1.56 -23.44
C LYS A 78 -10.50 1.66 -22.03
N THR A 79 -11.39 1.40 -21.08
CA THR A 79 -11.10 1.46 -19.65
C THR A 79 -11.07 0.05 -19.10
N TYR A 80 -10.00 -0.26 -18.37
CA TYR A 80 -9.83 -1.54 -17.71
C TYR A 80 -9.51 -1.34 -16.23
N ALA A 81 -9.75 -2.37 -15.43
CA ALA A 81 -9.19 -2.47 -14.09
C ALA A 81 -8.49 -3.81 -13.93
N ILE A 82 -7.42 -3.83 -13.12
CA ILE A 82 -6.83 -5.07 -12.61
C ILE A 82 -7.20 -5.17 -11.15
N LEU A 83 -8.11 -6.08 -10.83
CA LEU A 83 -8.73 -6.23 -9.52
C LEU A 83 -8.20 -7.47 -8.81
N ASP A 84 -7.98 -7.36 -7.51
CA ASP A 84 -7.45 -8.40 -6.64
C ASP A 84 -8.58 -9.19 -5.97
N ALA A 85 -8.78 -10.44 -6.37
CA ALA A 85 -9.80 -11.30 -5.78
C ALA A 85 -9.56 -11.55 -4.27
N ALA A 86 -8.32 -11.44 -3.79
CA ALA A 86 -8.02 -11.57 -2.37
C ALA A 86 -8.63 -10.45 -1.51
N LYS A 87 -8.93 -9.29 -2.11
CA LYS A 87 -9.55 -8.13 -1.43
C LYS A 87 -11.07 -8.11 -1.56
N VAL A 88 -11.61 -8.76 -2.59
CA VAL A 88 -13.04 -8.74 -2.90
C VAL A 88 -13.59 -10.17 -2.88
N MET A 89 -14.31 -10.48 -1.80
CA MET A 89 -14.97 -11.77 -1.64
C MET A 89 -15.92 -12.04 -2.80
N GLY A 90 -15.77 -13.20 -3.45
CA GLY A 90 -16.61 -13.60 -4.59
C GLY A 90 -16.41 -12.75 -5.84
N LEU A 91 -15.25 -12.12 -6.02
CA LEU A 91 -14.94 -11.32 -7.22
C LEU A 91 -15.14 -12.11 -8.52
N PRO A 92 -14.64 -13.36 -8.67
CA PRO A 92 -14.82 -14.12 -9.89
C PRO A 92 -16.30 -14.33 -10.23
N GLU A 93 -17.11 -14.71 -9.25
CA GLU A 93 -18.55 -14.95 -9.41
C GLU A 93 -19.30 -13.64 -9.74
N THR A 94 -18.89 -12.54 -9.10
CA THR A 94 -19.44 -11.21 -9.38
C THR A 94 -19.12 -10.76 -10.81
N LEU A 95 -17.90 -11.02 -11.29
CA LEU A 95 -17.49 -10.73 -12.66
C LEU A 95 -18.24 -11.60 -13.67
N GLU A 96 -18.39 -12.90 -13.41
CA GLU A 96 -19.20 -13.82 -14.23
C GLU A 96 -20.65 -13.34 -14.32
N ALA A 97 -21.28 -12.99 -13.19
CA ALA A 97 -22.65 -12.48 -13.14
C ALA A 97 -22.80 -11.10 -13.80
N SER A 98 -21.75 -10.28 -13.82
CA SER A 98 -21.77 -8.95 -14.45
C SER A 98 -21.87 -9.01 -15.98
N GLY A 99 -21.41 -10.09 -16.60
CA GLY A 99 -21.30 -10.18 -18.07
C GLY A 99 -20.23 -9.29 -18.69
N LEU A 100 -19.48 -8.51 -17.91
CA LEU A 100 -18.35 -7.71 -18.41
C LEU A 100 -17.24 -8.63 -18.93
N GLU A 101 -16.52 -8.16 -19.95
CA GLU A 101 -15.36 -8.88 -20.48
C GLU A 101 -14.25 -8.91 -19.41
N HIS A 102 -13.90 -10.11 -18.93
CA HIS A 102 -12.94 -10.28 -17.85
C HIS A 102 -12.11 -11.57 -17.99
N ALA A 103 -10.95 -11.62 -17.36
CA ALA A 103 -10.09 -12.79 -17.33
C ALA A 103 -9.07 -12.76 -16.19
N CYS A 104 -8.87 -13.91 -15.55
CA CYS A 104 -7.79 -14.12 -14.58
C CYS A 104 -6.41 -13.97 -15.26
N LEU A 105 -5.47 -13.26 -14.62
CA LEU A 105 -4.12 -13.12 -15.14
C LEU A 105 -3.25 -14.37 -14.88
N PHE A 106 -3.62 -15.27 -13.97
CA PHE A 106 -2.96 -16.57 -13.84
C PHE A 106 -3.32 -17.52 -15.00
N LYS A 107 -2.59 -18.64 -15.16
CA LYS A 107 -2.90 -19.69 -16.17
C LYS A 107 -2.72 -21.08 -15.59
N GLY A 108 -3.31 -22.05 -16.30
CA GLY A 108 -3.17 -23.46 -16.00
C GLY A 108 -3.70 -23.76 -14.60
N LYS A 109 -3.01 -24.64 -13.90
CA LYS A 109 -3.40 -25.09 -12.55
C LYS A 109 -3.58 -23.93 -11.56
N ALA A 110 -2.70 -22.92 -11.60
CA ALA A 110 -2.78 -21.75 -10.74
C ALA A 110 -4.04 -20.88 -10.98
N ALA A 111 -4.59 -20.88 -12.19
CA ALA A 111 -5.83 -20.13 -12.46
C ALA A 111 -7.05 -20.76 -11.76
N GLY A 112 -7.04 -22.08 -11.55
CA GLY A 112 -8.08 -22.78 -10.80
C GLY A 112 -7.83 -22.73 -9.29
N GLU A 113 -6.62 -23.09 -8.85
CA GLU A 113 -6.30 -23.21 -7.42
C GLU A 113 -6.24 -21.86 -6.68
N LEU A 114 -5.86 -20.80 -7.40
CA LEU A 114 -5.73 -19.45 -6.83
C LEU A 114 -6.83 -18.52 -7.36
N ARG A 115 -7.93 -19.07 -7.92
CA ARG A 115 -9.05 -18.32 -8.50
C ARG A 115 -9.49 -17.18 -7.58
N ASP A 116 -9.73 -17.47 -6.31
CA ASP A 116 -10.29 -16.52 -5.34
C ASP A 116 -9.28 -15.53 -4.76
N VAL A 117 -8.00 -15.65 -5.14
CA VAL A 117 -6.91 -14.77 -4.68
C VAL A 117 -6.06 -14.25 -5.85
N ALA A 118 -6.53 -14.44 -7.08
CA ALA A 118 -5.84 -14.03 -8.30
C ALA A 118 -6.22 -12.61 -8.71
N PRO A 119 -5.35 -11.93 -9.47
CA PRO A 119 -5.70 -10.70 -10.13
C PRO A 119 -6.50 -10.96 -11.42
N TYR A 120 -7.57 -10.18 -11.62
CA TYR A 120 -8.46 -10.22 -12.77
C TYR A 120 -8.38 -8.93 -13.57
N LEU A 121 -8.17 -9.03 -14.87
CA LEU A 121 -8.42 -7.91 -15.78
C LEU A 121 -9.92 -7.89 -16.10
N VAL A 122 -10.54 -6.71 -16.02
CA VAL A 122 -11.92 -6.47 -16.44
C VAL A 122 -11.98 -5.23 -17.34
N ARG A 123 -12.77 -5.29 -18.42
CA ARG A 123 -13.13 -4.10 -19.22
C ARG A 123 -14.31 -3.41 -18.57
N LEU A 124 -14.11 -2.19 -18.10
CA LEU A 124 -15.15 -1.41 -17.45
C LEU A 124 -15.99 -0.65 -18.46
N GLU A 125 -17.25 -0.44 -18.11
CA GLU A 125 -18.20 0.38 -18.85
C GLU A 125 -18.76 1.44 -17.91
N GLU A 126 -18.79 2.71 -18.35
CA GLU A 126 -19.16 3.85 -17.49
C GLU A 126 -20.56 3.70 -16.91
N SER A 127 -21.52 3.17 -17.66
CA SER A 127 -22.91 3.00 -17.25
C SER A 127 -23.18 1.74 -16.42
N HIS A 128 -22.19 0.88 -16.22
CA HIS A 128 -22.39 -0.44 -15.64
C HIS A 128 -22.39 -0.42 -14.10
N SER A 129 -23.32 -1.16 -13.48
CA SER A 129 -23.49 -1.20 -12.02
C SER A 129 -22.26 -1.75 -11.29
N PHE A 130 -21.56 -2.73 -11.88
CA PHE A 130 -20.26 -3.20 -11.38
C PHE A 130 -19.23 -2.07 -11.29
N THR A 131 -19.16 -1.18 -12.29
CA THR A 131 -18.26 -0.01 -12.26
C THR A 131 -18.63 0.91 -11.10
N ARG A 132 -19.93 1.20 -10.89
CA ARG A 132 -20.41 1.97 -9.74
C ARG A 132 -19.99 1.36 -8.40
N ASN A 133 -20.13 0.05 -8.27
CA ASN A 133 -19.79 -0.70 -7.07
C ASN A 133 -18.31 -0.57 -6.68
N LEU A 134 -17.40 -0.44 -7.66
CA LEU A 134 -15.98 -0.18 -7.40
C LEU A 134 -15.74 1.14 -6.65
N PHE A 135 -16.58 2.14 -6.93
CA PHE A 135 -16.45 3.48 -6.36
C PHE A 135 -17.45 3.80 -5.24
N THR A 136 -18.27 2.82 -4.84
CA THR A 136 -19.28 3.01 -3.80
C THR A 136 -18.74 2.57 -2.44
N LYS A 137 -18.94 3.41 -1.43
CA LYS A 137 -18.70 3.07 -0.04
C LYS A 137 -19.99 2.65 0.65
N GLY A 138 -19.94 1.59 1.45
CA GLY A 138 -21.04 1.18 2.30
C GLY A 138 -20.93 -0.25 2.81
N PRO A 139 -21.93 -0.72 3.58
CA PRO A 139 -21.85 -1.98 4.32
C PRO A 139 -22.01 -3.23 3.44
N SER A 140 -22.52 -3.07 2.22
CA SER A 140 -22.79 -4.18 1.31
C SER A 140 -21.50 -4.82 0.81
N VAL A 141 -21.52 -6.14 0.62
CA VAL A 141 -20.35 -6.91 0.15
C VAL A 141 -19.87 -6.49 -1.25
N TRP A 142 -20.77 -5.94 -2.08
CA TRP A 142 -20.46 -5.44 -3.41
C TRP A 142 -19.95 -3.98 -3.44
N HIS A 143 -19.98 -3.23 -2.34
CA HIS A 143 -19.38 -1.89 -2.27
C HIS A 143 -17.88 -2.01 -2.03
N MET A 144 -17.04 -1.55 -2.96
CA MET A 144 -15.61 -1.90 -2.95
C MET A 144 -14.67 -0.73 -2.65
N TRP A 145 -15.17 0.47 -2.38
CA TRP A 145 -14.33 1.66 -2.17
C TRP A 145 -13.23 1.44 -1.11
N ASP A 146 -13.62 1.07 0.11
CA ASP A 146 -12.68 0.90 1.24
C ASP A 146 -11.69 -0.26 1.04
N ARG A 147 -12.00 -1.20 0.13
CA ARG A 147 -11.14 -2.35 -0.18
C ARG A 147 -9.99 -1.97 -1.11
N GLN A 148 -10.13 -0.86 -1.85
CA GLN A 148 -9.16 -0.40 -2.86
C GLN A 148 -8.65 -1.58 -3.71
N PRO A 149 -9.57 -2.24 -4.45
CA PRO A 149 -9.37 -3.59 -4.94
C PRO A 149 -8.34 -3.70 -6.05
N GLY A 150 -7.83 -2.59 -6.59
CA GLY A 150 -6.85 -2.64 -7.66
C GLY A 150 -6.54 -1.29 -8.29
N ILE A 151 -5.95 -1.37 -9.48
CA ILE A 151 -5.57 -0.23 -10.31
C ILE A 151 -6.41 -0.17 -11.58
N TYR A 152 -6.49 1.02 -12.17
CA TYR A 152 -7.28 1.31 -13.36
C TYR A 152 -6.37 1.74 -14.50
N LEU A 153 -6.84 1.48 -15.72
CA LEU A 153 -6.04 1.58 -16.93
C LEU A 153 -6.87 2.17 -18.06
N ARG A 154 -6.22 2.96 -18.91
CA ARG A 154 -6.76 3.31 -20.23
C ARG A 154 -5.80 2.95 -21.33
N SER A 155 -6.32 2.37 -22.40
CA SER A 155 -5.52 1.98 -23.57
C SER A 155 -6.35 1.94 -24.83
N THR A 156 -5.69 2.14 -25.97
CA THR A 156 -6.26 1.90 -27.30
C THR A 156 -6.25 0.40 -27.65
N GLU A 157 -5.43 -0.40 -26.95
CA GLU A 157 -5.30 -1.83 -27.19
C GLU A 157 -6.59 -2.60 -26.82
N ASP A 158 -6.80 -3.73 -27.48
CA ASP A 158 -7.91 -4.65 -27.16
C ASP A 158 -7.64 -5.45 -25.87
N PHE A 159 -8.72 -6.00 -25.32
CA PHE A 159 -8.68 -6.75 -24.07
C PHE A 159 -7.65 -7.88 -24.09
N GLN A 160 -7.57 -8.63 -25.19
CA GLN A 160 -6.69 -9.79 -25.30
C GLN A 160 -5.21 -9.38 -25.32
N LYS A 161 -4.87 -8.25 -25.96
CA LYS A 161 -3.51 -7.69 -25.93
C LYS A 161 -3.16 -7.14 -24.55
N THR A 162 -4.05 -6.36 -23.94
CA THR A 162 -3.89 -5.85 -22.56
C THR A 162 -3.69 -6.99 -21.57
N TRP A 163 -4.50 -8.05 -21.66
CA TRP A 163 -4.36 -9.24 -20.83
C TRP A 163 -3.02 -9.94 -21.06
N LYS A 164 -2.63 -10.22 -22.31
CA LYS A 164 -1.32 -10.83 -22.63
C LYS A 164 -0.14 -9.98 -22.15
N HIS A 165 -0.29 -8.66 -22.13
CA HIS A 165 0.72 -7.72 -21.67
C HIS A 165 1.00 -7.90 -20.17
N PHE A 166 -0.01 -7.69 -19.33
CA PHE A 166 0.13 -7.69 -17.87
C PHE A 166 0.54 -9.05 -17.29
N ARG A 167 0.14 -10.13 -17.94
CA ARG A 167 0.51 -11.50 -17.54
C ARG A 167 2.02 -11.76 -17.47
N LYS A 168 2.79 -11.04 -18.28
CA LYS A 168 4.25 -11.21 -18.33
C LYS A 168 4.92 -10.76 -17.03
N PHE A 169 4.27 -9.89 -16.26
CA PHE A 169 4.85 -9.23 -15.10
C PHE A 169 4.46 -9.88 -13.76
N ILE A 170 3.51 -10.81 -13.75
CA ILE A 170 3.05 -11.49 -12.52
C ILE A 170 4.20 -12.18 -11.81
N LYS A 171 5.07 -12.85 -12.57
CA LYS A 171 6.17 -13.65 -12.04
C LYS A 171 7.46 -13.17 -12.67
N ALA A 172 8.33 -12.60 -11.85
CA ALA A 172 9.62 -12.05 -12.27
C ALA A 172 10.74 -12.66 -11.42
N GLN A 173 11.97 -12.61 -11.92
CA GLN A 173 13.13 -12.86 -11.09
C GLN A 173 13.63 -11.56 -10.49
N ASP A 174 14.22 -11.61 -9.30
CA ASP A 174 15.06 -10.52 -8.84
C ASP A 174 16.48 -10.61 -9.41
N TYR A 175 17.30 -9.61 -9.10
CA TYR A 175 18.70 -9.52 -9.50
C TYR A 175 19.59 -10.67 -8.95
N THR A 176 19.10 -11.45 -7.98
CA THR A 176 19.77 -12.66 -7.45
C THR A 176 19.33 -13.94 -8.17
N GLY A 177 18.32 -13.85 -9.04
CA GLY A 177 17.74 -14.98 -9.76
C GLY A 177 16.59 -15.68 -9.01
N ARG A 178 16.20 -15.20 -7.82
CA ARG A 178 15.07 -15.74 -7.07
C ARG A 178 13.77 -15.34 -7.73
N TRP A 179 12.84 -16.29 -7.85
CA TRP A 179 11.50 -16.04 -8.40
C TRP A 179 10.60 -15.37 -7.36
N LEU A 180 9.93 -14.31 -7.78
CA LEU A 180 8.97 -13.53 -6.98
C LEU A 180 7.65 -13.38 -7.72
N TYR A 181 6.57 -13.22 -6.97
CA TYR A 181 5.29 -12.74 -7.50
C TYR A 181 5.22 -11.23 -7.32
N LEU A 182 5.20 -10.49 -8.41
CA LEU A 182 5.10 -9.04 -8.38
C LEU A 182 3.62 -8.64 -8.41
N ARG A 183 3.09 -8.22 -7.26
CA ARG A 183 1.70 -7.76 -7.09
C ARG A 183 1.52 -6.33 -7.57
N PHE A 184 1.96 -6.01 -8.79
CA PHE A 184 1.92 -4.65 -9.36
C PHE A 184 0.50 -4.06 -9.46
N TRP A 185 -0.56 -4.88 -9.32
CA TRP A 185 -1.95 -4.44 -9.34
C TRP A 185 -2.44 -3.90 -8.00
N GLU A 186 -1.65 -4.03 -6.93
CA GLU A 186 -1.98 -3.40 -5.65
C GLU A 186 -1.58 -1.92 -5.67
N PRO A 187 -2.50 -0.99 -5.33
CA PRO A 187 -2.20 0.45 -5.35
C PRO A 187 -0.95 0.84 -4.54
N SER A 188 -0.70 0.20 -3.39
CA SER A 188 0.50 0.43 -2.58
C SER A 188 1.78 0.01 -3.32
N THR A 189 1.78 -1.18 -3.91
CA THR A 189 2.92 -1.68 -4.70
C THR A 189 3.12 -0.82 -5.93
N PHE A 190 2.05 -0.50 -6.66
CA PHE A 190 2.12 0.33 -7.86
C PHE A 190 2.64 1.74 -7.54
N GLY A 191 2.20 2.34 -6.43
CA GLY A 191 2.67 3.66 -5.99
C GLY A 191 4.16 3.71 -5.64
N VAL A 192 4.77 2.58 -5.26
CA VAL A 192 6.23 2.47 -5.13
C VAL A 192 6.87 2.37 -6.51
N LEU A 193 6.36 1.48 -7.37
CA LEU A 193 6.88 1.29 -8.72
C LEU A 193 6.83 2.56 -9.56
N SER A 194 5.79 3.39 -9.38
CA SER A 194 5.59 4.66 -10.08
C SER A 194 6.53 5.77 -9.63
N LYS A 195 7.42 5.52 -8.66
CA LYS A 195 8.44 6.48 -8.18
C LYS A 195 9.87 6.04 -8.53
N ILE A 196 10.03 4.83 -9.04
CA ILE A 196 11.35 4.26 -9.34
C ILE A 196 11.88 4.83 -10.65
N ASP A 197 13.15 5.24 -10.68
CA ASP A 197 13.82 5.66 -11.90
C ASP A 197 13.87 4.50 -12.92
N ARG A 198 13.15 4.70 -14.02
CA ARG A 198 13.02 3.78 -15.15
C ARG A 198 14.36 3.53 -15.86
N SER A 199 15.32 4.45 -15.78
CA SER A 199 16.66 4.26 -16.36
C SER A 199 17.38 3.07 -15.71
N SER A 200 17.16 2.88 -14.40
CA SER A 200 17.71 1.79 -13.60
C SER A 200 16.92 0.48 -13.73
N GLU A 201 15.66 0.57 -14.17
CA GLU A 201 14.71 -0.55 -14.23
C GLU A 201 13.96 -0.60 -15.58
N PRO A 202 14.60 -1.06 -16.68
CA PRO A 202 14.00 -1.04 -18.02
C PRO A 202 12.69 -1.84 -18.17
N TRP A 203 12.44 -2.78 -17.27
CA TRP A 203 11.20 -3.55 -17.25
C TRP A 203 9.99 -2.70 -16.81
N LEU A 204 10.18 -1.60 -16.06
CA LEU A 204 9.09 -0.69 -15.70
C LEU A 204 8.54 0.04 -16.92
N THR A 205 9.40 0.52 -17.81
CA THR A 205 8.96 1.09 -19.10
C THR A 205 8.13 0.08 -19.90
N ARG A 206 8.47 -1.22 -19.80
CA ARG A 206 7.67 -2.28 -20.43
C ARG A 206 6.38 -2.58 -19.70
N LEU A 207 6.30 -2.44 -18.39
CA LEU A 207 5.06 -2.60 -17.65
C LEU A 207 4.08 -1.48 -18.04
N LEU A 208 4.59 -0.26 -18.10
CA LEU A 208 3.81 0.96 -18.24
C LEU A 208 3.40 1.29 -19.69
N ARG A 209 4.07 0.71 -20.70
CA ARG A 209 3.82 1.07 -22.11
C ARG A 209 2.39 0.89 -22.56
N ALA A 210 1.94 1.80 -23.43
CA ALA A 210 0.64 1.78 -24.10
C ALA A 210 -0.58 1.85 -23.16
N HIS A 211 -0.36 2.23 -21.89
CA HIS A 211 -1.43 2.39 -20.91
C HIS A 211 -1.23 3.68 -20.12
N ARG A 212 -2.33 4.40 -19.89
CA ARG A 212 -2.46 5.40 -18.83
C ARG A 212 -2.94 4.69 -17.58
N PHE A 213 -2.34 4.97 -16.43
CA PHE A 213 -2.65 4.32 -15.15
C PHE A 213 -3.33 5.32 -14.23
N ILE A 214 -4.35 4.85 -13.53
CA ILE A 214 -5.10 5.60 -12.52
C ILE A 214 -5.22 4.72 -11.27
N TRP A 215 -4.83 5.21 -10.10
CA TRP A 215 -4.89 4.42 -8.86
C TRP A 215 -5.07 5.30 -7.62
N PRO A 216 -5.70 4.79 -6.55
CA PRO A 216 -5.89 5.54 -5.32
C PRO A 216 -4.58 5.66 -4.53
N ASP A 217 -4.43 6.76 -3.81
CA ASP A 217 -3.46 6.90 -2.73
C ASP A 217 -3.96 6.16 -1.48
N VAL A 218 -3.30 5.04 -1.18
CA VAL A 218 -3.57 4.22 0.02
C VAL A 218 -3.28 4.94 1.33
N SER A 219 -2.49 6.03 1.31
CA SER A 219 -2.05 6.75 2.52
C SER A 219 -2.99 7.90 2.93
N LYS A 220 -3.89 8.32 2.04
CA LYS A 220 -4.77 9.50 2.23
C LYS A 220 -6.26 9.16 2.13
N ASP A 221 -6.66 8.04 2.73
CA ASP A 221 -8.06 7.59 2.86
C ASP A 221 -8.83 7.42 1.52
N GLY A 222 -8.12 7.38 0.38
CA GLY A 222 -8.71 7.22 -0.95
C GLY A 222 -9.22 8.52 -1.61
N HIS A 223 -9.04 9.68 -0.98
CA HIS A 223 -9.48 10.97 -1.54
C HIS A 223 -8.50 11.57 -2.56
N HIS A 224 -7.27 11.10 -2.55
CA HIS A 224 -6.25 11.44 -3.52
C HIS A 224 -6.05 10.27 -4.46
N TRP A 225 -6.01 10.56 -5.76
CA TRP A 225 -5.73 9.59 -6.79
C TRP A 225 -4.55 10.05 -7.62
N PHE A 226 -3.82 9.10 -8.15
CA PHE A 226 -2.71 9.37 -9.03
C PHE A 226 -3.07 8.99 -10.44
N GLU A 227 -2.57 9.77 -11.36
CA GLU A 227 -2.65 9.53 -12.78
C GLU A 227 -1.24 9.55 -13.38
N PHE A 228 -0.95 8.55 -14.19
CA PHE A 228 0.30 8.47 -14.93
C PHE A 228 0.02 8.18 -16.40
N GLU A 229 0.55 9.01 -17.28
CA GLU A 229 0.57 8.79 -18.72
C GLU A 229 2.01 8.55 -19.18
N MET A 230 2.21 7.51 -20.00
CA MET A 230 3.52 7.20 -20.55
C MET A 230 3.67 7.82 -21.93
N ASP A 231 4.70 8.65 -22.12
CA ASP A 231 5.04 9.17 -23.44
C ASP A 231 5.33 8.04 -24.43
N SER A 232 4.70 8.12 -25.60
CA SER A 232 4.68 7.08 -26.64
C SER A 232 6.06 6.73 -27.22
N GLU A 233 7.08 7.56 -26.98
CA GLU A 233 8.38 7.47 -27.66
C GLU A 233 9.36 6.47 -27.05
N ASN A 234 9.07 5.90 -25.87
CA ASN A 234 10.04 5.07 -25.17
C ASN A 234 9.97 3.59 -25.59
N LEU A 235 10.75 3.24 -26.62
CA LEU A 235 10.87 1.87 -27.14
C LEU A 235 11.66 0.99 -26.17
N ALA A 236 10.99 0.42 -25.18
CA ALA A 236 11.65 -0.38 -24.15
C ALA A 236 12.35 -1.63 -24.72
N ALA A 237 13.58 -1.89 -24.27
CA ALA A 237 14.41 -3.01 -24.72
C ALA A 237 13.73 -4.38 -24.49
N LYS A 238 13.80 -5.26 -25.50
CA LYS A 238 13.36 -6.67 -25.36
C LYS A 238 14.30 -7.40 -24.38
N GLY A 239 13.74 -8.24 -23.50
CA GLY A 239 14.54 -9.01 -22.55
C GLY A 239 13.73 -9.75 -21.49
N LYS A 240 14.45 -10.41 -20.57
CA LYS A 240 13.84 -11.01 -19.39
C LYS A 240 13.40 -9.90 -18.42
N ILE A 241 12.30 -10.12 -17.70
CA ILE A 241 11.87 -9.22 -16.63
C ILE A 241 12.66 -9.60 -15.38
N VAL A 242 13.58 -8.72 -14.99
CA VAL A 242 14.42 -8.88 -13.80
C VAL A 242 14.25 -7.62 -12.96
N ILE A 243 13.82 -7.79 -11.71
CA ILE A 243 13.68 -6.72 -10.73
C ILE A 243 15.09 -6.41 -10.20
N GLY A 244 15.60 -5.22 -10.49
CA GLY A 244 16.89 -4.77 -10.01
C GLY A 244 16.91 -4.56 -8.49
N ARG A 245 18.11 -4.37 -7.94
CA ARG A 245 18.31 -4.19 -6.50
C ARG A 245 17.56 -2.98 -5.96
N HIS A 246 17.66 -1.85 -6.67
CA HIS A 246 17.03 -0.61 -6.24
C HIS A 246 15.50 -0.76 -6.14
N ALA A 247 14.87 -1.38 -7.15
CA ALA A 247 13.43 -1.64 -7.07
C ALA A 247 13.07 -2.65 -5.97
N LEU A 248 13.87 -3.70 -5.78
CA LEU A 248 13.61 -4.68 -4.74
C LEU A 248 13.71 -4.05 -3.33
N ASP A 249 14.75 -3.25 -3.08
CA ASP A 249 14.95 -2.57 -1.80
C ASP A 249 13.81 -1.58 -1.50
N ALA A 250 13.33 -0.85 -2.52
CA ALA A 250 12.17 0.05 -2.41
C ALA A 250 10.88 -0.70 -2.09
N LEU A 251 10.62 -1.82 -2.77
CA LEU A 251 9.46 -2.68 -2.50
C LEU A 251 9.52 -3.28 -1.08
N ASP A 252 10.69 -3.79 -0.68
CA ASP A 252 10.88 -4.35 0.68
C ASP A 252 10.72 -3.28 1.76
N ALA A 253 11.18 -2.04 1.52
CA ALA A 253 10.96 -0.91 2.40
C ALA A 253 9.46 -0.60 2.55
N ALA A 254 8.73 -0.54 1.45
CA ALA A 254 7.29 -0.30 1.47
C ALA A 254 6.51 -1.41 2.18
N VAL A 255 6.89 -2.68 1.99
CA VAL A 255 6.29 -3.80 2.75
C VAL A 255 6.54 -3.66 4.24
N ARG A 256 7.75 -3.24 4.65
CA ARG A 256 8.07 -3.00 6.07
C ARG A 256 7.25 -1.85 6.65
N GLU A 257 7.06 -0.78 5.90
CA GLU A 257 6.25 0.39 6.28
C GLU A 257 4.77 0.01 6.42
N GLN A 258 4.21 -0.74 5.46
CA GLN A 258 2.84 -1.22 5.52
C GLN A 258 2.60 -2.09 6.77
N HIS A 259 3.49 -3.05 7.04
CA HIS A 259 3.40 -3.85 8.27
C HIS A 259 3.49 -2.98 9.53
N ALA A 260 4.31 -1.93 9.52
CA ALA A 260 4.40 -1.00 10.64
C ALA A 260 3.08 -0.27 10.87
N ALA A 261 2.48 0.29 9.82
CA ALA A 261 1.19 0.95 9.89
C ALA A 261 0.08 -0.01 10.37
N GLU A 262 0.08 -1.26 9.88
CA GLU A 262 -0.88 -2.28 10.32
C GLU A 262 -0.73 -2.67 11.79
N ASP A 263 0.51 -2.81 12.27
CA ASP A 263 0.81 -3.10 13.67
C ASP A 263 0.34 -1.94 14.58
N ILE A 264 0.64 -0.69 14.19
CA ILE A 264 0.22 0.53 14.90
C ILE A 264 -1.31 0.63 14.92
N ARG A 265 -1.98 0.50 13.77
CA ARG A 265 -3.45 0.51 13.69
C ARG A 265 -4.08 -0.58 14.54
N SER A 266 -3.52 -1.79 14.53
CA SER A 266 -4.01 -2.91 15.34
C SER A 266 -3.86 -2.64 16.84
N ALA A 267 -2.73 -2.06 17.27
CA ALA A 267 -2.51 -1.68 18.66
C ALA A 267 -3.46 -0.56 19.10
N ARG A 268 -3.58 0.51 18.29
CA ARG A 268 -4.49 1.63 18.55
C ARG A 268 -5.95 1.20 18.66
N ALA A 269 -6.44 0.40 17.72
CA ALA A 269 -7.81 -0.09 17.72
C ALA A 269 -8.12 -1.01 18.92
N TYR A 270 -7.11 -1.68 19.49
CA TYR A 270 -7.28 -2.42 20.74
C TYR A 270 -7.38 -1.47 21.93
N LEU A 271 -6.44 -0.53 22.05
CA LEU A 271 -6.37 0.42 23.16
C LEU A 271 -7.63 1.30 23.25
N GLN A 272 -8.13 1.79 22.12
CA GLN A 272 -9.38 2.57 22.08
C GLN A 272 -10.62 1.74 22.45
N ARG A 273 -10.57 0.40 22.32
CA ARG A 273 -11.63 -0.50 22.78
C ARG A 273 -11.52 -0.82 24.26
N SER A 274 -10.31 -0.87 24.82
CA SER A 274 -10.10 -1.12 26.25
C SER A 274 -10.38 0.14 27.08
N ASP A 275 -9.97 1.31 26.60
CA ASP A 275 -10.23 2.61 27.22
C ASP A 275 -10.47 3.68 26.14
N GLN A 276 -11.71 4.17 26.06
CA GLN A 276 -12.10 5.19 25.08
C GLN A 276 -11.54 6.59 25.42
N SER A 277 -11.11 6.82 26.66
CA SER A 277 -10.54 8.10 27.09
C SER A 277 -9.03 8.20 26.84
N LEU A 278 -8.37 7.09 26.50
CA LEU A 278 -6.93 7.03 26.27
C LEU A 278 -6.57 7.70 24.93
N GLU A 279 -5.80 8.78 25.00
CA GLU A 279 -5.24 9.41 23.80
C GLU A 279 -4.03 8.60 23.30
N VAL A 280 -4.23 7.87 22.20
CA VAL A 280 -3.19 6.98 21.64
C VAL A 280 -2.40 7.71 20.55
N CYS A 281 -1.17 8.12 20.90
CA CYS A 281 -0.24 8.71 19.95
C CYS A 281 0.39 7.64 19.04
N GLU A 282 0.21 7.77 17.72
CA GLU A 282 0.78 6.83 16.74
C GLU A 282 2.31 6.88 16.70
N ASN A 283 2.91 8.06 16.93
CA ASN A 283 4.36 8.21 17.01
C ASN A 283 4.94 7.43 18.20
N HIS A 284 4.24 7.43 19.34
CA HIS A 284 4.64 6.62 20.51
C HIS A 284 4.59 5.12 20.18
N LEU A 285 3.48 4.64 19.61
CA LEU A 285 3.36 3.24 19.18
C LEU A 285 4.44 2.84 18.16
N GLY A 286 4.78 3.73 17.22
CA GLY A 286 5.86 3.54 16.27
C GLY A 286 7.24 3.41 16.93
N SER A 287 7.52 4.25 17.92
CA SER A 287 8.76 4.20 18.73
C SER A 287 8.85 2.90 19.53
N VAL A 288 7.77 2.53 20.25
CA VAL A 288 7.70 1.26 21.01
C VAL A 288 7.92 0.05 20.10
N ARG A 289 7.26 0.03 18.93
CA ARG A 289 7.43 -1.03 17.93
C ARG A 289 8.88 -1.18 17.48
N SER A 290 9.50 -0.06 17.10
CA SER A 290 10.89 -0.03 16.61
C SER A 290 11.86 -0.53 17.68
N TRP A 291 11.66 -0.10 18.93
CA TRP A 291 12.43 -0.55 20.07
C TRP A 291 12.27 -2.07 20.30
N LEU A 292 11.05 -2.59 20.31
CA LEU A 292 10.81 -4.04 20.50
C LEU A 292 11.44 -4.89 19.40
N LEU A 293 11.40 -4.44 18.13
CA LEU A 293 12.07 -5.12 17.02
C LEU A 293 13.59 -5.20 17.23
N ALA A 294 14.23 -4.10 17.67
CA ALA A 294 15.66 -4.07 18.00
C ALA A 294 16.03 -5.05 19.14
N HIS A 295 15.08 -5.29 20.05
CA HIS A 295 15.21 -6.21 21.19
C HIS A 295 14.70 -7.64 20.91
N GLY A 296 14.43 -7.96 19.64
CA GLY A 296 14.21 -9.33 19.17
C GLY A 296 12.76 -9.82 19.20
N PHE A 297 11.77 -8.93 19.34
CA PHE A 297 10.35 -9.28 19.20
C PHE A 297 9.98 -9.45 17.73
N ARG A 298 10.26 -10.64 17.16
CA ARG A 298 10.06 -10.92 15.72
C ARG A 298 8.67 -11.47 15.37
N GLN A 299 8.00 -12.13 16.31
CA GLN A 299 6.67 -12.71 16.07
C GLN A 299 5.60 -11.63 16.20
N ARG A 300 4.86 -11.35 15.11
CA ARG A 300 3.87 -10.27 15.05
C ARG A 300 2.87 -10.28 16.22
N LYS A 301 2.32 -11.45 16.54
CA LYS A 301 1.36 -11.60 17.66
C LYS A 301 1.96 -11.09 18.98
N VAL A 302 3.18 -11.54 19.32
CA VAL A 302 3.86 -11.12 20.55
C VAL A 302 4.26 -9.65 20.48
N LEU A 303 4.78 -9.18 19.35
CA LEU A 303 5.15 -7.78 19.14
C LEU A 303 3.98 -6.83 19.42
N VAL A 304 2.83 -7.07 18.76
CA VAL A 304 1.64 -6.21 18.87
C VAL A 304 1.05 -6.26 20.28
N SER A 305 0.99 -7.45 20.91
CA SER A 305 0.54 -7.56 22.30
C SER A 305 1.46 -6.82 23.27
N THR A 306 2.78 -6.90 23.08
CA THR A 306 3.72 -6.12 23.90
C THR A 306 3.58 -4.62 23.66
N MET A 307 3.37 -4.19 22.41
CA MET A 307 3.09 -2.78 22.11
C MET A 307 1.86 -2.28 22.86
N GLN A 308 0.76 -3.06 22.85
CA GLN A 308 -0.48 -2.75 23.57
C GLN A 308 -0.21 -2.63 25.07
N ALA A 309 0.41 -3.66 25.68
CA ALA A 309 0.66 -3.68 27.12
C ALA A 309 1.60 -2.57 27.60
N ILE A 310 2.62 -2.21 26.80
CA ILE A 310 3.50 -1.07 27.10
C ILE A 310 2.71 0.24 27.00
N ALA A 311 2.00 0.48 25.91
CA ALA A 311 1.29 1.74 25.69
C ALA A 311 0.12 1.96 26.66
N GLU A 312 -0.52 0.89 27.12
CA GLU A 312 -1.58 0.93 28.14
C GLU A 312 -1.03 1.33 29.52
N LYS A 313 0.15 0.81 29.90
CA LYS A 313 0.76 1.09 31.21
C LYS A 313 1.64 2.34 31.21
N PHE A 314 2.25 2.67 30.07
CA PHE A 314 3.22 3.73 29.92
C PHE A 314 2.83 4.58 28.69
N PRO A 315 1.95 5.57 28.89
CA PRO A 315 1.63 6.57 27.87
C PRO A 315 2.88 7.35 27.43
N ALA A 316 2.75 8.18 26.38
CA ALA A 316 3.89 8.80 25.71
C ALA A 316 4.79 9.69 26.60
N ASP A 317 4.21 10.23 27.67
CA ASP A 317 4.84 11.08 28.69
C ASP A 317 5.42 10.30 29.87
N VAL A 318 5.17 8.99 29.95
CA VAL A 318 5.58 8.14 31.06
C VAL A 318 6.63 7.14 30.60
N GLN A 319 7.85 7.25 31.13
CA GLN A 319 8.93 6.34 30.78
C GLN A 319 8.78 4.99 31.53
N PRO A 320 8.90 3.84 30.84
CA PRO A 320 8.94 2.55 31.51
C PRO A 320 10.15 2.45 32.46
N PRO A 321 10.00 1.85 33.66
CA PRO A 321 11.10 1.71 34.61
C PRO A 321 12.30 0.95 34.02
N ASP A 322 13.51 1.34 34.41
CA ASP A 322 14.76 0.70 33.97
C ASP A 322 14.78 -0.81 34.19
N ALA A 323 14.18 -1.29 35.28
CA ALA A 323 14.08 -2.72 35.57
C ALA A 323 13.27 -3.47 34.50
N LEU A 324 12.17 -2.86 34.05
CA LEU A 324 11.35 -3.42 32.96
C LEU A 324 12.10 -3.35 31.62
N LEU A 325 12.78 -2.24 31.32
CA LEU A 325 13.57 -2.10 30.09
C LEU A 325 14.71 -3.15 30.04
N ARG A 326 15.44 -3.36 31.14
CA ARG A 326 16.48 -4.40 31.23
C ARG A 326 15.92 -5.80 31.00
N LEU A 327 14.76 -6.10 31.58
CA LEU A 327 14.07 -7.37 31.43
C LEU A 327 13.61 -7.60 29.99
N LEU A 328 13.05 -6.57 29.37
CA LEU A 328 12.63 -6.58 27.97
C LEU A 328 13.82 -6.68 27.01
N SER A 329 15.00 -6.24 27.41
CA SER A 329 16.24 -6.35 26.63
C SER A 329 16.95 -7.70 26.77
N ASP A 330 16.58 -8.55 27.73
CA ASP A 330 17.23 -9.84 27.96
C ASP A 330 16.86 -10.88 26.88
N LYS A 331 17.68 -10.94 25.81
CA LYS A 331 17.50 -11.86 24.68
C LYS A 331 17.64 -13.35 25.06
N ARG A 332 18.12 -13.68 26.26
CA ARG A 332 18.14 -15.08 26.76
C ARG A 332 16.73 -15.55 27.12
N LYS A 333 15.81 -14.62 27.42
CA LYS A 333 14.39 -14.91 27.67
C LYS A 333 13.60 -14.84 26.36
N GLY A 334 12.68 -15.80 26.18
CA GLY A 334 11.76 -15.79 25.05
C GLY A 334 10.88 -14.53 25.02
N ALA A 335 10.54 -14.04 23.83
CA ALA A 335 9.70 -12.84 23.67
C ALA A 335 8.34 -12.96 24.39
N ALA A 336 7.73 -14.15 24.41
CA ALA A 336 6.46 -14.39 25.12
C ALA A 336 6.60 -14.28 26.65
N LEU A 337 7.73 -14.74 27.22
CA LEU A 337 8.00 -14.59 28.65
C LEU A 337 8.24 -13.12 29.02
N ARG A 338 8.91 -12.37 28.14
CA ARG A 338 9.11 -10.93 28.32
C ARG A 338 7.79 -10.15 28.22
N LEU A 339 6.88 -10.53 27.32
CA LEU A 339 5.50 -10.01 27.27
C LEU A 339 4.75 -10.25 28.59
N TRP A 340 4.77 -11.50 29.08
CA TRP A 340 4.10 -11.85 30.35
C TRP A 340 4.55 -10.94 31.50
N HIS A 341 5.83 -10.59 31.56
CA HIS A 341 6.34 -9.65 32.57
C HIS A 341 5.82 -8.22 32.41
N VAL A 342 5.61 -7.73 31.18
CA VAL A 342 4.99 -6.40 30.96
C VAL A 342 3.54 -6.43 31.42
N GLU A 343 2.77 -7.44 31.01
CA GLU A 343 1.34 -7.57 31.36
C GLU A 343 1.13 -7.58 32.88
N ASN A 344 2.03 -8.25 33.61
CA ASN A 344 2.01 -8.36 35.08
C ASN A 344 2.82 -7.26 35.79
N TRP A 345 3.35 -6.26 35.05
CA TRP A 345 4.06 -5.15 35.69
C TRP A 345 3.05 -4.24 36.41
N PRO A 346 3.33 -3.84 37.67
CA PRO A 346 2.45 -3.00 38.47
C PRO A 346 2.51 -1.53 38.00
N GLY A 347 2.01 -1.23 36.80
CA GLY A 347 1.84 0.12 36.26
C GLY A 347 3.09 1.04 36.30
N PRO A 348 2.93 2.32 35.98
CA PRO A 348 3.82 3.36 36.47
C PRO A 348 3.49 3.57 37.95
N GLU A 349 4.51 3.62 38.81
CA GLU A 349 4.35 3.63 40.27
C GLU A 349 3.33 4.70 40.75
N GLN A 350 2.53 4.32 41.76
CA GLN A 350 1.99 5.26 42.75
C GLN A 350 3.11 5.81 43.62
#